data_AF-A0A936KYB7-F1
#
_entry.id   AF-A0A936KYB7-F1
#
_cell.length_a   1.000
_cell.length_b   1.000
_cell.length_c   1.000
_cell.angle_alpha   90.00
_cell.angle_beta   90.00
_cell.angle_gamma   90.00
#
_symmetry.space_group_name_H-M   'P 1'
#
loop_
_entity.id
_entity.type
_entity.pdbx_description
1 polymer ?
#
loop_
_entity_poly.entity_id
_entity_poly.type
_entity_poly.pdbx_seq_one_letter_code
_entity_poly.pdbx_strand_id
1 'polypeptide(L)'
;MENYRVPKHLVASGILDRIGRVFRDEEELPASSDLSQRINEALWTSRFLIVVCSPRTPESRWVNEEVMRFQAQRGGDRLLALLIEGEPSQSFPPALHDFEPLAADVRPIEGESLRAVKKTALLKLLAGLLGVQYDDLRRREEERARRRLVQIAGGSALLSIIFLGLSIFAGMQWQRAERELKVSKAQNLAAQAQIAFNTTPNNEEFGTAGPERGVLLALESLNTYPTIEGDLVLRTGLRNSPCFRLRYPSKKEQS
;
A
#
# COMPACT_ATOMS: atom_id res chain seq x y z
N MET A 1 29.98 6.73 10.27
CA MET A 1 29.62 8.07 9.74
C MET A 1 30.25 8.33 8.38
N GLU A 2 31.49 7.91 8.13
CA GLU A 2 32.27 8.16 6.91
C GLU A 2 31.59 7.73 5.59
N ASN A 3 30.79 6.66 5.61
CA ASN A 3 30.08 6.16 4.43
C ASN A 3 28.80 6.91 4.08
N TYR A 4 28.37 7.88 4.90
CA TYR A 4 27.16 8.65 4.62
C TYR A 4 27.35 9.52 3.38
N ARG A 5 26.43 9.42 2.41
CA ARG A 5 26.42 10.29 1.21
C ARG A 5 25.44 11.43 1.39
N VAL A 6 25.95 12.65 1.30
CA VAL A 6 25.16 13.88 1.39
C VAL A 6 24.15 13.96 0.22
N PRO A 7 22.91 14.42 0.46
CA PRO A 7 21.92 14.64 -0.60
C PRO A 7 22.43 15.51 -1.76
N LYS A 8 22.11 15.15 -3.00
CA LYS A 8 22.60 15.86 -4.21
C LYS A 8 22.27 17.36 -4.23
N HIS A 9 21.12 17.77 -3.70
CA HIS A 9 20.73 19.18 -3.66
C HIS A 9 21.60 20.01 -2.71
N LEU A 10 22.06 19.43 -1.60
CA LEU A 10 23.00 20.06 -0.68
C LEU A 10 24.42 20.11 -1.27
N VAL A 11 24.82 19.06 -1.99
CA VAL A 11 26.11 19.08 -2.71
C VAL A 11 26.11 20.17 -3.79
N ALA A 12 24.99 20.34 -4.50
CA ALA A 12 24.84 21.40 -5.49
C ALA A 12 24.89 22.82 -4.88
N SER A 13 24.54 22.98 -3.60
CA SER A 13 24.68 24.26 -2.88
C SER A 13 26.06 24.47 -2.27
N GLY A 14 27.07 23.64 -2.61
CA GLY A 14 28.45 23.80 -2.18
C GLY A 14 28.85 23.04 -0.91
N ILE A 15 27.97 22.18 -0.37
CA ILE A 15 28.30 21.33 0.78
C ILE A 15 29.11 20.12 0.30
N LEU A 16 30.06 19.67 1.15
CA LEU A 16 30.87 18.49 0.87
C LEU A 16 29.99 17.26 0.61
N ASP A 17 30.40 16.39 -0.31
CA ASP A 17 29.67 15.16 -0.63
C ASP A 17 29.74 14.11 0.49
N ARG A 18 30.73 14.26 1.38
CA ARG A 18 31.06 13.42 2.54
C ARG A 18 31.71 14.24 3.65
N ILE A 19 31.61 13.75 4.89
CA ILE A 19 32.19 14.39 6.09
C ILE A 19 33.71 14.18 6.26
N GLY A 20 34.33 13.29 5.48
CA GLY A 20 35.75 12.93 5.61
C GLY A 20 35.99 11.79 6.63
N ARG A 21 37.23 11.70 7.12
CA ARG A 21 37.67 10.66 8.07
C ARG A 21 37.28 11.03 9.50
N VAL A 22 36.96 10.03 10.31
CA VAL A 22 36.66 10.17 11.73
C VAL A 22 37.78 9.52 12.52
N PHE A 23 38.45 10.30 13.37
CA PHE A 23 39.35 9.74 14.37
C PHE A 23 38.50 9.20 15.52
N ARG A 24 38.75 7.95 15.91
CA ARG A 24 38.13 7.31 17.07
C ARG A 24 39.23 6.96 18.04
N ASP A 25 39.02 7.31 19.31
CA ASP A 25 39.87 6.84 20.38
C ASP A 25 39.65 5.33 20.57
N GLU A 26 40.70 4.54 20.35
CA GLU A 26 40.69 3.08 20.51
C GLU A 26 41.40 2.75 21.82
N GLU A 27 40.62 2.36 22.84
CA GLU A 27 41.14 1.86 24.12
C GLU A 27 41.60 0.40 24.00
N GLU A 28 42.77 0.10 23.40
CA GLU A 28 43.48 -1.16 23.69
C GLU A 28 45.02 -0.99 23.76
N LEU A 29 45.54 -0.97 25.01
CA LEU A 29 46.89 -1.36 25.49
C LEU A 29 48.03 -0.30 25.57
N PRO A 30 49.14 -0.60 26.29
CA PRO A 30 49.55 0.00 27.56
C PRO A 30 50.50 1.21 27.40
N ALA A 31 50.32 2.22 28.25
CA ALA A 31 51.31 3.21 28.70
C ALA A 31 52.50 3.50 27.76
N SER A 32 52.29 4.36 26.76
CA SER A 32 53.39 5.10 26.15
C SER A 32 52.99 6.56 25.95
N SER A 33 53.95 7.48 26.13
CA SER A 33 53.83 8.93 25.91
C SER A 33 53.35 9.31 24.49
N ASP A 34 53.35 8.34 23.57
CA ASP A 34 52.98 8.49 22.17
C ASP A 34 51.45 8.57 21.97
N LEU A 35 50.65 7.91 22.83
CA LEU A 35 49.19 7.95 22.70
C LEU A 35 48.61 9.33 23.02
N SER A 36 49.03 9.93 24.13
CA SER A 36 48.62 11.30 24.48
C SER A 36 49.07 12.31 23.41
N GLN A 37 50.23 12.11 22.77
CA GLN A 37 50.66 12.95 21.65
C GLN A 37 49.76 12.77 20.44
N ARG A 38 49.46 11.54 20.03
CA ARG A 38 48.54 11.25 18.91
C ARG A 38 47.13 11.79 19.13
N ILE A 39 46.58 11.66 20.34
CA ILE A 39 45.25 12.21 20.67
C ILE A 39 45.28 13.73 20.63
N ASN A 40 46.32 14.36 21.21
CA ASN A 40 46.47 15.80 21.11
C ASN A 40 46.57 16.23 19.63
N GLU A 41 47.43 15.62 18.82
CA GLU A 41 47.54 15.92 17.38
C GLU A 41 46.21 15.74 16.64
N ALA A 42 45.44 14.70 16.97
CA ALA A 42 44.12 14.48 16.42
C ALA A 42 43.15 15.61 16.83
N LEU A 43 43.16 16.05 18.09
CA LEU A 43 42.37 17.21 18.55
C LEU A 43 42.79 18.49 17.82
N TRP A 44 44.09 18.72 17.65
CA TRP A 44 44.66 19.89 16.96
C TRP A 44 44.22 19.95 15.49
N THR A 45 44.25 18.81 14.79
CA THR A 45 43.95 18.73 13.35
C THR A 45 42.46 18.60 13.06
N SER A 46 41.65 18.21 14.05
CA SER A 46 40.21 18.01 13.88
C SER A 46 39.43 19.30 13.71
N ARG A 47 38.40 19.24 12.86
CA ARG A 47 37.47 20.35 12.62
C ARG A 47 36.35 20.41 13.66
N PHE A 48 35.95 19.26 14.17
CA PHE A 48 34.87 19.08 15.13
C PHE A 48 35.27 18.05 16.18
N LEU A 49 34.75 18.19 17.39
CA LEU A 49 34.87 17.21 18.46
C LEU A 49 33.48 16.65 18.78
N ILE A 50 33.33 15.33 18.79
CA ILE A 50 32.11 14.65 19.22
C ILE A 50 32.40 14.01 20.58
N VAL A 51 31.69 14.45 21.62
CA VAL A 51 31.83 13.92 22.98
C VAL A 51 30.70 12.93 23.24
N VAL A 52 31.04 11.69 23.60
CA VAL A 52 30.04 10.69 24.00
C VAL A 52 29.76 10.84 25.50
N CYS A 53 28.56 11.31 25.82
CA CYS A 53 28.16 11.71 27.16
C CYS A 53 27.33 10.62 27.84
N SER A 54 27.78 10.19 29.01
CA SER A 54 27.14 9.24 29.91
C SER A 54 27.34 9.71 31.36
N PRO A 55 26.65 9.14 32.37
CA PRO A 55 26.83 9.54 33.77
C PRO A 55 28.27 9.41 34.30
N ARG A 56 29.14 8.66 33.61
CA ARG A 56 30.57 8.51 33.95
C ARG A 56 31.46 9.60 33.34
N THR A 57 30.96 10.34 32.36
CA THR A 57 31.74 11.34 31.63
C THR A 57 32.20 12.52 32.51
N PRO A 58 31.38 13.08 33.44
CA PRO A 58 31.84 14.17 34.31
C PRO A 58 32.94 13.77 35.29
N GLU A 59 33.02 12.49 35.65
CA GLU A 59 34.04 11.95 36.56
C GLU A 59 35.43 11.85 35.88
N SER A 60 35.45 11.82 34.55
CA SER A 60 36.69 11.71 33.78
C SER A 60 37.36 13.07 33.62
N ARG A 61 38.43 13.28 34.41
CA ARG A 61 39.31 14.46 34.28
C ARG A 61 39.87 14.60 32.87
N TRP A 62 40.23 13.47 32.23
CA TRP A 62 40.81 13.46 30.90
C TRP A 62 39.84 14.00 29.85
N VAL A 63 38.59 13.53 29.85
CA VAL A 63 37.56 14.02 28.91
C VAL A 63 37.31 15.51 29.11
N ASN A 64 37.21 15.97 30.37
CA ASN A 64 37.00 17.39 30.66
C ASN A 64 38.20 18.24 30.19
N GLU A 65 39.44 17.79 30.38
CA GLU A 65 40.63 18.49 29.88
C GLU A 65 40.66 18.57 28.35
N GLU A 66 40.33 17.50 27.64
CA GLU A 66 40.27 17.51 26.17
C GLU A 66 39.21 18.46 25.64
N VAL A 67 38.03 18.47 26.27
CA VAL A 67 36.95 19.41 25.96
C VAL A 67 37.40 20.84 26.17
N MET A 68 38.01 21.18 27.31
CA MET A 68 38.53 22.53 27.57
C MET A 68 39.60 22.94 26.55
N ARG A 69 40.53 22.06 26.22
CA ARG A 69 41.59 22.33 25.24
C ARG A 69 41.02 22.58 23.85
N PHE A 70 40.08 21.74 23.40
CA PHE A 70 39.44 21.91 22.10
C PHE A 70 38.64 23.21 22.04
N GLN A 71 37.89 23.52 23.10
CA GLN A 71 37.13 24.78 23.20
C GLN A 71 38.04 26.00 23.12
N ALA A 72 39.15 26.02 23.87
CA ALA A 72 40.10 27.13 23.86
C ALA A 72 40.71 27.38 22.47
N GLN A 73 40.84 26.33 21.66
CA GLN A 73 41.45 26.42 20.33
C GLN A 73 40.46 26.70 19.19
N ARG A 74 39.26 26.12 19.25
CA ARG A 74 38.29 26.06 18.12
C ARG A 74 36.96 26.74 18.41
N GLY A 75 36.65 27.07 19.67
CA GLY A 75 35.35 27.56 20.13
C GLY A 75 34.31 26.47 20.37
N GLY A 76 33.21 26.82 21.04
CA GLY A 76 32.14 25.90 21.42
C GLY A 76 31.27 25.40 20.25
N ASP A 77 31.11 26.20 19.18
CA ASP A 77 30.23 25.89 18.04
C ASP A 77 30.62 24.61 17.27
N ARG A 78 31.85 24.13 17.46
CA ARG A 78 32.41 22.95 16.79
C ARG A 78 32.41 21.72 17.68
N LEU A 79 31.73 21.77 18.81
CA LEU A 79 31.64 20.71 19.78
C LEU A 79 30.21 20.13 19.79
N LEU A 80 30.12 18.83 19.53
CA LEU A 80 28.86 18.10 19.42
C LEU A 80 28.77 17.11 20.58
N ALA A 81 27.70 17.18 21.37
CA ALA A 81 27.47 16.25 22.47
C ALA A 81 26.56 15.10 21.99
N LEU A 82 26.91 13.85 22.31
CA LEU A 82 26.11 12.67 22.04
C LEU A 82 25.69 12.04 23.37
N LEU A 83 24.46 12.29 23.80
CA LEU A 83 23.93 11.74 25.04
C LEU A 83 23.51 10.28 24.85
N ILE A 84 24.23 9.36 25.47
CA ILE A 84 23.95 7.92 25.39
C ILE A 84 23.14 7.40 26.58
N GLU A 85 23.24 8.04 27.74
CA GLU A 85 22.61 7.63 28.99
C GLU A 85 22.51 8.83 29.95
N GLY A 86 21.55 8.80 30.87
CA GLY A 86 21.34 9.85 31.88
C GLY A 86 20.67 11.11 31.34
N GLU A 87 20.70 12.18 32.15
CA GLU A 87 20.27 13.52 31.74
C GLU A 87 21.49 14.39 31.38
N PRO A 88 21.34 15.43 30.53
CA PRO A 88 22.43 16.34 30.19
C PRO A 88 23.19 16.87 31.43
N SER A 89 22.47 17.25 32.49
CA SER A 89 23.04 17.76 33.74
C SER A 89 23.89 16.76 34.52
N GLN A 90 23.70 15.46 34.28
CA GLN A 90 24.40 14.36 34.95
C GLN A 90 25.50 13.75 34.07
N SER A 91 25.39 13.89 32.76
CA SER A 91 26.21 13.17 31.80
C SER A 91 27.18 14.08 31.04
N PHE A 92 26.99 15.41 31.08
CA PHE A 92 27.89 16.34 30.39
C PHE A 92 29.08 16.67 31.31
N PRO A 93 30.31 16.68 30.78
CA PRO A 93 31.46 17.15 31.53
C PRO A 93 31.28 18.64 31.90
N PRO A 94 31.85 19.12 33.02
CA PRO A 94 31.67 20.49 33.47
C PRO A 94 31.95 21.55 32.39
N ALA A 95 33.00 21.37 31.59
CA ALA A 95 33.35 22.28 30.51
C ALA A 95 32.29 22.37 29.40
N LEU A 96 31.36 21.41 29.31
CA LEU A 96 30.27 21.42 28.35
C LEU A 96 29.03 22.19 28.84
N HIS A 97 28.91 22.51 30.13
CA HIS A 97 27.75 23.23 30.67
C HIS A 97 27.73 24.71 30.32
N ASP A 98 28.91 25.31 30.09
CA ASP A 98 29.03 26.74 29.78
C ASP A 98 28.65 27.07 28.32
N PHE A 99 28.35 26.06 27.51
CA PHE A 99 27.96 26.18 26.11
C PHE A 99 26.66 25.41 25.86
N GLU A 100 25.90 25.81 24.85
CA GLU A 100 24.79 25.00 24.32
C GLU A 100 25.32 24.15 23.14
N PRO A 101 25.96 22.98 23.40
CA PRO A 101 26.41 22.13 22.30
C PRO A 101 25.21 21.62 21.52
N LEU A 102 25.40 21.38 20.22
CA LEU A 102 24.40 20.69 19.43
C LEU A 102 24.31 19.23 19.92
N ALA A 103 23.34 18.96 20.80
CA ALA A 103 23.20 17.68 21.46
C ALA A 103 22.34 16.71 20.62
N ALA A 104 22.92 15.56 20.29
CA ALA A 104 22.21 14.43 19.74
C ALA A 104 21.87 13.45 20.89
N ASP A 105 20.60 13.15 21.06
CA ASP A 105 20.11 12.20 22.08
C ASP A 105 19.86 10.83 21.43
N VAL A 106 20.46 9.76 21.98
CA VAL A 106 20.22 8.37 21.55
C VAL A 106 19.50 7.52 22.60
N ARG A 107 18.96 8.12 23.65
CA ARG A 107 18.21 7.40 24.68
C ARG A 107 16.94 6.77 24.10
N PRO A 108 16.53 5.60 24.60
CA PRO A 108 15.32 4.94 24.12
C PRO A 108 14.09 5.83 24.36
N ILE A 109 13.29 6.00 23.31
CA ILE A 109 12.03 6.72 23.35
C ILE A 109 10.91 5.68 23.27
N GLU A 110 9.91 5.77 24.14
CA GLU A 110 8.76 4.86 24.10
C GLU A 110 8.07 4.90 22.72
N GLY A 111 7.83 3.72 22.16
CA GLY A 111 7.22 3.59 20.83
C GLY A 111 8.18 3.70 19.63
N GLU A 112 9.46 4.05 19.84
CA GLU A 112 10.47 4.06 18.76
C GLU A 112 11.46 2.89 18.86
N SER A 113 11.84 2.34 17.71
CA SER A 113 12.91 1.35 17.65
C SER A 113 14.28 2.00 17.91
N LEU A 114 15.18 1.31 18.63
CA LEU A 114 16.56 1.78 18.85
C LEU A 114 17.29 2.15 17.54
N ARG A 115 16.98 1.47 16.43
CA ARG A 115 17.56 1.79 15.12
C ARG A 115 17.10 3.15 14.61
N ALA A 116 15.83 3.51 14.83
CA ALA A 116 15.28 4.81 14.43
C ALA A 116 15.92 5.95 15.23
N VAL A 117 15.97 5.80 16.57
CA VAL A 117 16.61 6.77 17.47
C VAL A 117 18.08 7.01 17.08
N LYS A 118 18.87 5.93 16.93
CA LYS A 118 20.28 6.03 16.50
C LYS A 118 20.45 6.74 15.17
N LYS A 119 19.53 6.50 14.23
CA LYS A 119 19.53 7.14 12.92
C LYS A 119 19.22 8.63 13.01
N THR A 120 18.24 9.01 13.82
CA THR A 120 17.90 10.41 14.09
C THR A 120 19.08 11.16 14.70
N ALA A 121 19.72 10.59 15.73
CA ALA A 121 20.91 11.16 16.34
C ALA A 121 22.08 11.29 15.34
N LEU A 122 22.31 10.25 14.53
CA LEU A 122 23.31 10.29 13.46
C LEU A 122 23.04 11.45 12.49
N LEU A 123 21.78 11.67 12.07
CA LEU A 123 21.41 12.77 11.20
C LEU A 123 21.61 14.14 11.87
N LYS A 124 21.31 14.28 13.16
CA LYS A 124 21.57 15.51 13.93
C LYS A 124 23.08 15.84 13.99
N LEU A 125 23.92 14.83 14.26
CA LEU A 125 25.37 15.01 14.24
C LEU A 125 25.87 15.38 12.85
N LEU A 126 25.40 14.69 11.80
CA LEU A 126 25.75 15.02 10.41
C LEU A 126 25.32 16.43 10.03
N ALA A 127 24.16 16.89 10.51
CA ALA A 127 23.70 18.25 10.29
C ALA A 127 24.68 19.28 10.86
N GLY A 128 25.11 19.09 12.12
CA GLY A 128 26.13 19.92 12.75
C GLY A 128 27.49 19.89 12.04
N LEU A 129 27.97 18.70 11.65
CA LEU A 129 29.25 18.54 10.94
C LEU A 129 29.26 19.20 9.55
N LEU A 130 28.13 19.18 8.85
CA LEU A 130 27.99 19.74 7.50
C LEU A 130 27.56 21.22 7.52
N GLY A 131 27.12 21.74 8.66
CA GLY A 131 26.57 23.10 8.78
C GLY A 131 25.22 23.26 8.08
N VAL A 132 24.40 22.21 8.06
CA VAL A 132 23.07 22.20 7.41
C VAL A 132 21.96 22.01 8.43
N GLN A 133 20.73 22.33 8.05
CA GLN A 133 19.59 22.05 8.92
C GLN A 133 19.30 20.53 8.94
N TYR A 134 18.96 20.02 10.13
CA TYR A 134 18.55 18.62 10.31
C TYR A 134 17.40 18.22 9.36
N ASP A 135 16.46 19.14 9.14
CA ASP A 135 15.29 18.90 8.28
C ASP A 135 15.65 18.65 6.82
N ASP A 136 16.75 19.23 6.32
CA ASP A 136 17.21 19.00 4.94
C ASP A 136 17.71 17.55 4.75
N LEU A 137 18.33 16.99 5.80
CA LEU A 137 18.77 15.59 5.80
C LEU A 137 17.61 14.62 6.03
N ARG A 138 16.66 14.97 6.92
CA ARG A 138 15.46 14.16 7.23
C ARG A 138 14.50 14.06 6.06
N ARG A 139 14.25 15.16 5.33
CA ARG A 139 13.33 15.21 4.17
C ARG A 139 13.63 14.13 3.14
N ARG A 140 14.91 13.80 2.91
CA ARG A 140 15.32 12.73 1.98
C ARG A 140 14.79 11.34 2.36
N GLU A 141 14.61 11.07 3.64
CA GLU A 141 14.13 9.78 4.11
C GLU A 141 12.62 9.67 3.96
N GLU A 142 11.92 10.74 4.34
CA GLU A 142 10.48 10.88 4.20
C GLU A 142 10.06 10.84 2.72
N GLU A 143 10.83 11.47 1.83
CA GLU A 143 10.59 11.40 0.39
C GLU A 143 10.67 9.98 -0.16
N ARG A 144 11.61 9.14 0.30
CA ARG A 144 11.69 7.73 -0.15
C ARG A 144 10.50 6.92 0.35
N ALA A 145 10.11 7.12 1.59
CA ALA A 145 8.95 6.44 2.18
C ALA A 145 7.66 6.85 1.47
N ARG A 146 7.46 8.16 1.27
CA ARG A 146 6.30 8.73 0.59
C ARG A 146 6.21 8.28 -0.87
N ARG A 147 7.32 8.27 -1.61
CA ARG A 147 7.34 7.77 -3.01
C ARG A 147 6.91 6.31 -3.09
N ARG A 148 7.35 5.45 -2.16
CA ARG A 148 6.92 4.04 -2.11
C ARG A 148 5.44 3.91 -1.83
N LEU A 149 4.91 4.63 -0.84
CA LEU A 149 3.48 4.61 -0.51
C LEU A 149 2.63 5.11 -1.68
N VAL A 150 3.05 6.19 -2.34
CA VAL A 150 2.37 6.71 -3.54
C VAL A 150 2.40 5.71 -4.69
N GLN A 151 3.53 5.02 -4.90
CA GLN A 151 3.64 3.97 -5.93
C GLN A 151 2.73 2.77 -5.63
N ILE A 152 2.69 2.31 -4.38
CA ILE A 152 1.84 1.18 -3.96
C ILE A 152 0.36 1.57 -4.08
N ALA A 153 -0.03 2.72 -3.54
CA ALA A 153 -1.41 3.21 -3.59
C ALA A 153 -1.87 3.45 -5.04
N GLY A 154 -1.01 4.03 -5.88
CA GLY A 154 -1.28 4.21 -7.31
C GLY A 154 -1.46 2.87 -8.04
N GLY A 155 -0.60 1.89 -7.75
CA GLY A 155 -0.69 0.54 -8.31
C GLY A 155 -1.97 -0.19 -7.90
N SER A 156 -2.34 -0.13 -6.62
CA SER A 156 -3.57 -0.76 -6.14
C SER A 156 -4.82 -0.12 -6.74
N ALA A 157 -4.85 1.21 -6.88
CA ALA A 157 -5.98 1.91 -7.48
C ALA A 157 -6.20 1.50 -8.94
N LEU A 158 -5.11 1.36 -9.72
CA LEU A 158 -5.19 0.91 -11.12
C LEU A 158 -5.75 -0.51 -11.21
N LEU A 159 -5.26 -1.43 -10.36
CA LEU A 159 -5.75 -2.81 -10.32
C LEU A 159 -7.24 -2.86 -9.92
N SER A 160 -7.68 -2.04 -8.96
CA SER A 160 -9.08 -1.96 -8.57
C SER A 160 -9.98 -1.48 -9.72
N ILE A 161 -9.53 -0.49 -10.51
CA ILE A 161 -10.28 -0.02 -11.68
C ILE A 161 -10.39 -1.11 -12.74
N ILE A 162 -9.30 -1.82 -13.03
CA ILE A 162 -9.29 -2.94 -13.99
C ILE A 162 -10.24 -4.05 -13.51
N PHE A 163 -10.16 -4.42 -12.24
CA PHE A 163 -11.01 -5.45 -11.65
C PHE A 163 -12.50 -5.07 -11.68
N LEU A 164 -12.82 -3.80 -11.40
CA LEU A 164 -14.18 -3.29 -11.50
C LEU A 164 -14.70 -3.37 -12.94
N GLY A 165 -13.88 -2.95 -13.92
CA GLY A 165 -14.22 -3.04 -15.34
C GLY A 165 -14.47 -4.48 -15.80
N LEU A 166 -13.60 -5.42 -15.42
CA LEU A 166 -13.76 -6.85 -15.72
C LEU A 166 -15.01 -7.45 -15.05
N SER A 167 -15.31 -7.05 -13.82
CA SER A 167 -16.50 -7.52 -13.09
C SER A 167 -17.79 -7.07 -13.76
N ILE A 168 -17.87 -5.79 -14.18
CA ILE A 168 -19.01 -5.27 -14.93
C ILE A 168 -19.15 -6.00 -16.27
N PHE A 169 -18.03 -6.18 -17.00
CA PHE A 169 -18.02 -6.91 -18.26
C PHE A 169 -18.51 -8.36 -18.10
N ALA A 170 -18.00 -9.09 -17.11
CA ALA A 170 -18.42 -10.45 -16.81
C ALA A 170 -19.91 -10.54 -16.43
N GLY A 171 -20.43 -9.59 -15.65
CA GLY A 171 -21.85 -9.51 -15.31
C GLY A 171 -22.73 -9.30 -16.54
N MET A 172 -22.33 -8.41 -17.46
CA MET A 172 -23.05 -8.21 -18.72
C MET A 172 -23.02 -9.46 -19.61
N GLN A 173 -21.90 -10.17 -19.66
CA GLN A 173 -21.78 -11.43 -20.40
C GLN A 173 -22.68 -12.52 -19.81
N TRP A 174 -22.72 -12.64 -18.48
CA TRP A 174 -23.58 -13.60 -17.81
C TRP A 174 -25.07 -13.35 -18.09
N GLN A 175 -25.49 -12.09 -18.07
CA GLN A 175 -26.87 -11.73 -18.43
C GLN A 175 -27.22 -12.10 -19.88
N ARG A 176 -26.28 -11.99 -20.82
CA ARG A 176 -26.50 -12.40 -22.23
C ARG A 176 -26.67 -13.91 -22.33
N ALA A 177 -25.77 -14.67 -21.72
CA ALA A 177 -25.83 -16.13 -21.71
C ALA A 177 -27.13 -16.66 -21.07
N GLU A 178 -27.60 -16.03 -19.98
CA GLU A 178 -28.85 -16.43 -19.33
C GLU A 178 -30.08 -16.15 -20.20
N ARG A 179 -30.09 -15.04 -20.95
CA ARG A 179 -31.16 -14.74 -21.92
C ARG A 179 -31.19 -15.76 -23.04
N GLU A 180 -30.04 -16.11 -23.60
CA GLU A 180 -29.94 -17.12 -24.66
C GLU A 180 -30.47 -18.48 -24.20
N LEU A 181 -30.13 -18.88 -22.97
CA LEU A 181 -30.66 -20.11 -22.38
C LEU A 181 -32.18 -20.08 -22.20
N LYS A 182 -32.73 -18.96 -21.72
CA LYS A 182 -34.18 -18.78 -21.56
C LYS A 182 -34.91 -18.82 -22.90
N VAL A 183 -34.35 -18.17 -23.92
CA VAL A 183 -34.91 -18.18 -25.30
C VAL A 183 -34.90 -19.58 -25.89
N SER A 184 -33.77 -20.30 -25.82
CA SER A 184 -33.68 -21.67 -26.35
C SER A 184 -34.65 -22.63 -25.65
N LYS A 185 -34.80 -22.52 -24.32
CA LYS A 185 -35.80 -23.30 -23.56
C LYS A 185 -37.22 -22.98 -24.02
N ALA A 186 -37.56 -21.70 -24.18
CA ALA A 186 -38.88 -21.29 -24.64
C ALA A 186 -39.19 -21.83 -26.05
N GLN A 187 -38.23 -21.77 -26.98
CA GLN A 187 -38.38 -22.32 -28.34
C GLN A 187 -38.57 -23.85 -28.33
N ASN A 188 -37.79 -24.57 -27.52
CA ASN A 188 -37.92 -26.02 -27.39
C ASN A 188 -39.31 -26.41 -26.84
N LEU A 189 -39.83 -25.68 -25.85
CA LEU A 189 -41.18 -25.89 -25.32
C LEU A 189 -42.26 -25.56 -26.35
N ALA A 190 -42.10 -24.50 -27.13
CA ALA A 190 -43.03 -24.15 -28.22
C ALA A 190 -43.04 -25.22 -29.33
N ALA A 191 -41.87 -25.74 -29.70
CA ALA A 191 -41.76 -26.85 -30.65
C ALA A 191 -42.44 -28.13 -30.12
N GLN A 192 -42.25 -28.46 -28.84
CA GLN A 192 -42.93 -29.59 -28.20
C GLN A 192 -44.46 -29.40 -28.14
N ALA A 193 -44.92 -28.18 -27.85
CA ALA A 193 -46.34 -27.84 -27.89
C ALA A 193 -46.93 -28.03 -29.30
N GLN A 194 -46.21 -27.58 -30.33
CA GLN A 194 -46.63 -27.75 -31.73
C GLN A 194 -46.72 -29.22 -32.12
N ILE A 195 -45.75 -30.05 -31.70
CA ILE A 195 -45.80 -31.50 -31.90
C ILE A 195 -47.03 -32.07 -31.21
N ALA A 196 -47.26 -31.77 -29.93
CA ALA A 196 -48.40 -32.28 -29.16
C ALA A 196 -49.76 -31.93 -29.80
N PHE A 197 -49.89 -30.74 -30.38
CA PHE A 197 -51.10 -30.37 -31.13
C PHE A 197 -51.27 -31.19 -32.43
N ASN A 198 -50.18 -31.53 -33.10
CA ASN A 198 -50.21 -32.28 -34.37
C ASN A 198 -50.38 -33.80 -34.17
N THR A 199 -49.93 -34.38 -33.05
CA THR A 199 -50.02 -35.83 -32.79
C THR A 199 -51.35 -36.29 -32.20
N THR A 200 -52.34 -35.41 -31.99
CA THR A 200 -53.64 -35.82 -31.44
C THR A 200 -54.37 -36.72 -32.45
N PRO A 201 -54.56 -38.03 -32.22
CA PRO A 201 -55.42 -38.84 -33.06
C PRO A 201 -56.87 -38.47 -32.79
N ASN A 202 -57.73 -38.53 -33.81
CA ASN A 202 -59.16 -38.23 -33.74
C ASN A 202 -59.99 -39.18 -32.85
N ASN A 203 -59.36 -39.96 -31.97
CA ASN A 203 -60.01 -41.01 -31.21
C ASN A 203 -59.75 -40.77 -29.71
N GLU A 204 -60.85 -40.71 -28.97
CA GLU A 204 -60.95 -40.49 -27.53
C GLU A 204 -60.06 -41.46 -26.73
N GLU A 205 -58.94 -40.95 -26.20
CA GLU A 205 -58.34 -41.53 -24.99
C GLU A 205 -58.16 -40.40 -23.97
N PHE A 206 -58.95 -40.48 -22.91
CA PHE A 206 -58.96 -39.58 -21.77
C PHE A 206 -57.71 -39.84 -20.91
N GLY A 207 -56.55 -39.46 -21.44
CA GLY A 207 -55.27 -39.42 -20.76
C GLY A 207 -54.64 -38.04 -20.94
N THR A 208 -53.72 -37.67 -20.06
CA THR A 208 -52.98 -36.39 -20.03
C THR A 208 -52.11 -36.11 -21.28
N ALA A 209 -52.40 -36.76 -22.39
CA ALA A 209 -51.74 -36.71 -23.70
C ALA A 209 -52.59 -36.03 -24.79
N GLY A 210 -53.56 -35.18 -24.39
CA GLY A 210 -54.43 -34.44 -25.31
C GLY A 210 -53.96 -33.00 -25.63
N PRO A 211 -54.78 -32.22 -26.38
CA PRO A 211 -54.47 -30.83 -26.77
C PRO A 211 -54.22 -29.90 -25.57
N GLU A 212 -54.71 -30.25 -24.39
CA GLU A 212 -54.43 -29.56 -23.13
C GLU A 212 -52.93 -29.54 -22.78
N ARG A 213 -52.20 -30.63 -23.06
CA ARG A 213 -50.74 -30.69 -22.86
C ARG A 213 -50.01 -29.73 -23.80
N GLY A 214 -50.48 -29.59 -25.04
CA GLY A 214 -49.98 -28.61 -25.99
C GLY A 214 -50.19 -27.17 -25.50
N VAL A 215 -51.38 -26.88 -24.96
CA VAL A 215 -51.69 -25.54 -24.39
C VAL A 215 -50.81 -25.24 -23.18
N LEU A 216 -50.63 -26.20 -22.27
CA LEU A 216 -49.76 -26.04 -21.09
C LEU A 216 -48.30 -25.81 -21.49
N LEU A 217 -47.76 -26.57 -22.45
CA LEU A 217 -46.40 -26.38 -22.94
C LEU A 217 -46.20 -25.03 -23.66
N ALA A 218 -47.20 -24.57 -24.40
CA ALA A 218 -47.18 -23.25 -25.05
C ALA A 218 -47.25 -22.11 -24.03
N LEU A 219 -48.03 -22.25 -22.96
CA LEU A 219 -48.07 -21.31 -21.84
C LEU A 219 -46.73 -21.30 -21.06
N GLU A 220 -46.15 -22.48 -20.80
CA GLU A 220 -44.85 -22.61 -20.11
C GLU A 220 -43.71 -21.99 -20.92
N SER A 221 -43.74 -22.13 -22.25
CA SER A 221 -42.83 -21.44 -23.18
C SER A 221 -42.89 -19.92 -22.99
N LEU A 222 -44.10 -19.35 -23.02
CA LEU A 222 -44.31 -17.90 -22.87
C LEU A 222 -43.96 -17.38 -21.47
N ASN A 223 -44.21 -18.19 -20.42
CA ASN A 223 -43.83 -17.88 -19.05
C ASN A 223 -42.30 -17.88 -18.86
N THR A 224 -41.59 -18.78 -19.56
CA THR A 224 -40.12 -18.85 -19.55
C THR A 224 -39.49 -17.66 -20.29
N TYR A 225 -39.98 -17.36 -21.50
CA TYR A 225 -39.61 -16.18 -22.25
C TYR A 225 -40.68 -15.88 -23.32
N PRO A 226 -41.21 -14.65 -23.40
CA PRO A 226 -42.20 -14.30 -24.41
C PRO A 226 -41.56 -14.36 -25.80
N THR A 227 -41.98 -15.32 -26.61
CA THR A 227 -41.52 -15.53 -27.99
C THR A 227 -42.69 -15.50 -28.95
N ILE A 228 -42.45 -15.08 -30.19
CA ILE A 228 -43.47 -15.05 -31.26
C ILE A 228 -43.97 -16.47 -31.55
N GLU A 229 -43.05 -17.45 -31.55
CA GLU A 229 -43.37 -18.87 -31.75
C GLU A 229 -44.31 -19.40 -30.65
N GLY A 230 -44.02 -19.12 -29.38
CA GLY A 230 -44.89 -19.52 -28.27
C GLY A 230 -46.31 -18.96 -28.38
N ASP A 231 -46.45 -17.67 -28.73
CA ASP A 231 -47.76 -17.03 -28.90
C ASP A 231 -48.53 -17.60 -30.10
N LEU A 232 -47.84 -17.82 -31.22
CA LEU A 232 -48.44 -18.39 -32.43
C LEU A 232 -48.95 -19.82 -32.19
N VAL A 233 -48.13 -20.66 -31.53
CA VAL A 233 -48.47 -22.05 -31.20
C VAL A 233 -49.64 -22.08 -30.23
N LEU A 234 -49.64 -21.22 -29.20
CA LEU A 234 -50.76 -21.11 -28.26
C LEU A 234 -52.06 -20.70 -28.95
N ARG A 235 -52.04 -19.67 -29.80
CA ARG A 235 -53.22 -19.20 -30.53
C ARG A 235 -53.78 -20.26 -31.47
N THR A 236 -52.89 -20.98 -32.17
CA THR A 236 -53.27 -22.04 -33.09
C THR A 236 -53.89 -23.21 -32.33
N GLY A 237 -53.28 -23.60 -31.21
CA GLY A 237 -53.81 -24.61 -30.30
C GLY A 237 -55.20 -24.26 -29.76
N LEU A 238 -55.37 -23.05 -29.20
CA LEU A 238 -56.65 -22.57 -28.66
C LEU A 238 -57.76 -22.52 -29.72
N ARG A 239 -57.44 -22.17 -30.97
CA ARG A 239 -58.40 -22.15 -32.07
C ARG A 239 -58.89 -23.56 -32.45
N ASN A 240 -58.03 -24.56 -32.29
CA ASN A 240 -58.31 -25.95 -32.65
C ASN A 240 -58.93 -26.77 -31.50
N SER A 241 -58.89 -26.27 -30.27
CA SER A 241 -59.48 -26.94 -29.10
C SER A 241 -61.01 -27.07 -29.21
N PRO A 242 -61.59 -28.25 -28.88
CA PRO A 242 -63.03 -28.52 -29.03
C PRO A 242 -63.91 -27.57 -28.20
N CYS A 243 -63.47 -27.16 -27.01
CA CYS A 243 -64.20 -26.22 -26.16
C CYS A 243 -64.35 -24.81 -26.75
N PHE A 244 -63.40 -24.35 -27.58
CA PHE A 244 -63.46 -23.02 -28.21
C PHE A 244 -64.27 -23.06 -29.52
N ARG A 245 -64.16 -24.17 -30.27
CA ARG A 245 -64.91 -24.42 -31.50
C ARG A 245 -66.42 -24.47 -31.28
N LEU A 246 -66.87 -24.96 -30.12
CA LEU A 246 -68.30 -24.99 -29.73
C LEU A 246 -68.87 -23.62 -29.35
N ARG A 247 -68.04 -22.64 -28.97
CA ARG A 247 -68.49 -21.31 -28.50
C ARG A 247 -68.47 -20.23 -29.59
N TYR A 248 -67.66 -20.40 -30.64
CA TYR A 248 -67.59 -19.50 -31.79
C TYR A 248 -67.33 -20.30 -33.09
N PRO A 249 -68.37 -20.75 -33.80
CA PRO A 249 -68.20 -21.44 -35.08
C PRO A 249 -67.62 -20.48 -36.12
N SER A 250 -66.56 -20.92 -36.80
CA SER A 250 -65.95 -20.20 -37.93
C SER A 250 -66.95 -20.12 -39.09
N LYS A 251 -67.19 -18.92 -39.62
CA LYS A 251 -68.13 -18.60 -40.73
C LYS A 251 -67.80 -19.24 -42.10
N LYS A 252 -66.97 -20.29 -42.17
CA LYS A 252 -66.46 -20.85 -43.45
C LYS A 252 -67.09 -22.16 -43.92
N GLU A 253 -68.11 -22.70 -43.26
CA GLU A 253 -68.78 -23.95 -43.70
C GLU A 253 -70.25 -23.74 -44.12
N GLN A 254 -70.55 -22.65 -44.83
CA GLN A 254 -71.81 -22.51 -45.56
C GLN A 254 -71.53 -21.97 -46.97
N SER A 255 -71.05 -22.85 -47.85
CA SER A 255 -71.33 -22.82 -49.27
C SER A 255 -71.15 -24.22 -49.86
#